data_AF-A0A7X7BYN4-F1
#
_entry.id   AF-A0A7X7BYN4-F1
#
_cell.length_a   1.000
_cell.length_b   1.000
_cell.length_c   1.000
_cell.angle_alpha   90.00
_cell.angle_beta   90.00
_cell.angle_gamma   90.00
#
_symmetry.space_group_name_H-M   'P 1'
#
loop_
_entity.id
_entity.type
_entity.pdbx_description
1 polymer ?
#
loop_
_entity_poly.entity_id
_entity_poly.type
_entity_poly.pdbx_seq_one_letter_code
_entity_poly.pdbx_strand_id
1 'polypeptide(L)'
;SIMSQLYKDGIVRAIDVDEEELMKSCMLFSRCEGIIPAPESGHAIAGAIREANKCKESGEAKTILFNLSGHGLLDLAAYDKN
;
A
#
# COMPACT_ATOMS: atom_id res chain seq x y z
N SER A 1 -8.62 -5.56 20.55
CA SER A 1 -9.54 -5.64 19.39
C SER A 1 -9.28 -6.96 18.67
N ILE A 2 -10.16 -7.37 17.73
CA ILE A 2 -9.99 -8.61 16.94
C ILE A 2 -8.63 -8.63 16.22
N MET A 3 -8.24 -7.51 15.59
CA MET A 3 -6.95 -7.40 14.86
C MET A 3 -5.73 -7.67 15.76
N SER A 4 -5.71 -7.15 16.99
CA SER A 4 -4.60 -7.39 17.92
C SER A 4 -4.47 -8.86 18.32
N GLN A 5 -5.59 -9.59 18.42
CA GLN A 5 -5.58 -11.01 18.75
C GLN A 5 -5.07 -11.83 17.55
N LEU A 6 -5.58 -11.56 16.34
CA LEU A 6 -5.11 -12.22 15.12
C LEU A 6 -3.60 -12.03 14.88
N TYR A 7 -3.04 -10.87 15.26
CA TYR A 7 -1.61 -10.63 15.20
C TYR A 7 -0.84 -11.48 16.23
N LYS A 8 -1.32 -11.52 17.48
CA LYS A 8 -0.72 -12.37 18.54
C LYS A 8 -0.74 -13.85 18.18
N ASP A 9 -1.80 -14.29 17.50
CA ASP A 9 -1.97 -15.68 17.06
C ASP A 9 -1.17 -16.02 15.79
N GLY A 10 -0.46 -15.05 15.20
CA GLY A 10 0.37 -15.26 14.00
C GLY A 10 -0.42 -15.44 12.69
N ILE A 11 -1.72 -15.13 12.70
CA ILE A 11 -2.60 -15.25 11.53
C ILE A 11 -2.40 -14.08 10.57
N VAL A 12 -2.14 -12.88 11.09
CA VAL A 12 -1.83 -11.68 10.30
C VAL A 12 -0.44 -11.15 10.65
N ARG A 13 0.22 -10.54 9.67
CA ARG A 13 1.50 -9.85 9.86
C ARG A 13 1.29 -8.35 9.84
N ALA A 14 2.03 -7.64 10.68
CA ALA A 14 2.12 -6.19 10.65
C ALA A 14 3.34 -5.79 9.81
N ILE A 15 3.18 -4.74 9.03
CA ILE A 15 4.27 -4.06 8.35
C ILE A 15 4.16 -2.57 8.67
N ASP A 16 5.30 -1.90 8.60
CA ASP A 16 5.37 -0.44 8.66
C ASP A 16 5.89 0.10 7.33
N VAL A 17 5.42 1.29 6.96
CA VAL A 17 5.73 1.99 5.70
C VAL A 17 6.01 3.43 6.06
N ASP A 18 7.21 3.91 5.73
CA ASP A 18 7.57 5.30 5.94
C ASP A 18 6.94 6.23 4.90
N GLU A 19 7.01 7.53 5.16
CA GLU A 19 6.42 8.56 4.30
C GLU A 19 7.02 8.56 2.89
N GLU A 20 8.32 8.31 2.75
CA GLU A 20 8.99 8.32 1.45
C GLU A 20 8.48 7.17 0.57
N GLU A 21 8.39 5.96 1.13
CA GLU A 21 7.87 4.79 0.43
C GLU A 21 6.38 4.93 0.10
N LEU A 22 5.60 5.48 1.03
CA LEU A 22 4.19 5.75 0.84
C LEU A 22 3.97 6.69 -0.36
N MET A 23 4.70 7.79 -0.40
CA MET A 23 4.61 8.78 -1.47
C MET A 23 5.01 8.19 -2.82
N LYS A 24 6.13 7.45 -2.88
CA LYS A 24 6.56 6.75 -4.10
C LYS A 24 5.51 5.75 -4.59
N SER A 25 4.92 4.99 -3.67
CA SER A 25 3.91 3.98 -3.98
C SER A 25 2.62 4.61 -4.52
N CYS A 26 2.14 5.68 -3.90
CA CYS A 26 0.97 6.43 -4.38
C CYS A 26 1.21 7.03 -5.78
N MET A 27 2.38 7.62 -6.00
CA MET A 27 2.73 8.22 -7.29
C MET A 27 2.85 7.17 -8.40
N LEU A 28 3.47 6.02 -8.11
CA LEU A 28 3.55 4.91 -9.06
C LEU A 28 2.16 4.40 -9.41
N PHE A 29 1.33 4.11 -8.41
CA PHE A 29 -0.03 3.62 -8.61
C PHE A 29 -0.88 4.61 -9.43
N SER A 30 -0.79 5.90 -9.12
CA SER A 30 -1.52 6.95 -9.85
C SER A 30 -1.12 7.02 -11.32
N ARG A 31 0.18 6.83 -11.62
CA ARG A 31 0.70 6.84 -12.99
C ARG A 31 0.31 5.58 -13.78
N CYS A 32 0.19 4.43 -13.10
CA CYS A 32 -0.13 3.16 -13.74
C CYS A 32 -1.64 2.95 -13.91
N GLU A 33 -2.43 3.26 -12.87
CA GLU A 33 -3.86 2.92 -12.78
C GLU A 33 -4.78 4.14 -12.99
N GLY A 34 -4.23 5.36 -13.00
CA GLY A 34 -5.00 6.60 -13.21
C GLY A 34 -5.85 7.04 -12.02
N ILE A 35 -5.72 6.38 -10.86
CA ILE A 35 -6.43 6.72 -9.63
C ILE A 35 -5.45 7.34 -8.65
N ILE A 36 -5.79 8.53 -8.11
CA ILE A 36 -5.05 9.15 -7.02
C ILE A 36 -5.54 8.52 -5.71
N PRO A 37 -4.74 7.66 -5.03
CA PRO A 37 -5.18 7.03 -3.80
C PRO A 37 -5.13 8.01 -2.62
N ALA A 38 -5.94 7.76 -1.59
CA ALA A 38 -5.77 8.46 -0.31
C ALA A 38 -4.45 8.03 0.35
N PRO A 39 -3.81 8.89 1.17
CA PRO A 39 -2.58 8.53 1.89
C PRO A 39 -2.71 7.24 2.71
N GLU A 40 -3.84 6.98 3.35
CA GLU A 40 -4.11 5.76 4.10
C GLU A 40 -4.09 4.52 3.19
N SER A 41 -4.68 4.63 1.99
CA SER A 41 -4.61 3.58 0.97
C SER A 41 -3.19 3.36 0.44
N GLY A 42 -2.36 4.41 0.47
CA GLY A 42 -0.94 4.36 0.12
C GLY A 42 -0.17 3.27 0.87
N HIS A 43 -0.47 3.05 2.15
CA HIS A 43 0.15 2.00 2.95
C HIS A 43 -0.16 0.60 2.42
N ALA A 44 -1.41 0.36 2.00
CA ALA A 44 -1.83 -0.92 1.42
C ALA A 44 -1.20 -1.14 0.04
N ILE A 45 -1.11 -0.08 -0.78
CA ILE A 45 -0.45 -0.10 -2.09
C ILE A 45 1.04 -0.42 -1.95
N ALA A 46 1.74 0.23 -1.01
CA ALA A 46 3.15 -0.06 -0.72
C ALA A 46 3.35 -1.52 -0.32
N GLY A 47 2.49 -2.04 0.56
CA GLY A 47 2.49 -3.46 0.92
C GLY A 47 2.29 -4.39 -0.28
N ALA A 48 1.36 -4.07 -1.18
CA ALA A 48 1.10 -4.83 -2.40
C ALA A 48 2.30 -4.81 -3.36
N ILE A 49 2.95 -3.65 -3.54
CA ILE A 49 4.16 -3.51 -4.38
C ILE A 49 5.32 -4.34 -3.81
N ARG A 50 5.53 -4.32 -2.48
CA ARG A 50 6.55 -5.16 -1.82
C ARG A 50 6.32 -6.65 -2.11
N GLU A 51 5.09 -7.13 -1.97
CA GLU A 51 4.76 -8.54 -2.27
C GLU A 51 4.89 -8.86 -3.77
N ALA A 52 4.53 -7.94 -4.67
CA ALA A 52 4.73 -8.09 -6.11
C ALA A 52 6.21 -8.20 -6.49
N ASN A 53 7.09 -7.40 -5.86
CA ASN A 53 8.54 -7.49 -6.06
C ASN A 53 9.12 -8.82 -5.57
N LYS A 54 8.66 -9.33 -4.41
CA LYS A 54 9.05 -10.67 -3.93
C LYS A 54 8.62 -11.77 -4.91
N CYS A 55 7.43 -11.66 -5.50
CA CYS A 55 6.96 -12.58 -6.54
C CYS A 55 7.86 -12.53 -7.79
N LYS A 56 8.29 -11.33 -8.19
CA LYS A 56 9.25 -11.14 -9.29
C LYS A 56 10.62 -11.77 -9.00
N GLU A 57 11.14 -11.60 -7.78
CA GLU A 57 12.43 -12.16 -7.35
C GLU A 57 12.40 -13.69 -7.24
N SER A 58 11.31 -14.24 -6.70
CA SER A 58 11.13 -15.69 -6.58
C SER A 58 10.70 -16.39 -7.88
N GLY A 59 10.15 -15.64 -8.84
CA GLY A 59 9.54 -16.17 -10.06
C GLY A 59 8.16 -16.81 -9.86
N GLU A 60 7.58 -16.71 -8.66
CA GLU A 60 6.27 -17.26 -8.34
C GLU A 60 5.15 -16.30 -8.78
N ALA A 61 4.21 -16.80 -9.60
CA ALA A 61 3.01 -16.04 -9.94
C ALA A 61 1.97 -16.16 -8.81
N LYS A 62 1.63 -15.04 -8.17
CA LYS A 62 0.59 -14.96 -7.12
C LYS A 62 -0.43 -13.86 -7.42
N THR A 63 -1.67 -14.08 -7.01
CA THR A 63 -2.69 -13.04 -6.97
C THR A 63 -2.61 -12.27 -5.65
N ILE A 64 -2.43 -10.96 -5.74
CA ILE A 64 -2.35 -10.07 -4.57
C ILE A 64 -3.63 -9.24 -4.52
N LEU A 65 -4.39 -9.38 -3.44
CA LEU A 65 -5.55 -8.54 -3.14
C LEU A 65 -5.15 -7.50 -2.09
N PHE A 66 -5.45 -6.24 -2.34
CA PHE A 66 -5.32 -5.17 -1.37
C PHE A 66 -6.59 -4.31 -1.35
N ASN A 67 -6.81 -3.59 -0.25
CA ASN A 67 -7.96 -2.72 -0.10
C ASN A 67 -7.58 -1.27 -0.46
N LEU A 68 -8.14 -0.76 -1.57
CA LEU A 68 -8.13 0.66 -1.90
C LEU A 68 -9.28 1.34 -1.14
N SER A 69 -9.00 1.81 0.07
CA SER A 69 -10.01 2.31 1.00
C SER A 69 -10.60 3.68 0.64
N GLY A 70 -9.91 4.47 -0.19
CA GLY A 70 -10.38 5.81 -0.59
C GLY A 70 -9.50 6.47 -1.66
N HIS A 71 -10.03 7.54 -2.25
CA HIS A 71 -9.34 8.38 -3.23
C HIS A 71 -8.77 9.65 -2.58
N GLY A 72 -7.64 10.14 -3.08
CA GLY A 72 -6.92 11.32 -2.58
C GLY A 72 -7.29 12.64 -3.25
N LEU A 73 -8.47 12.73 -3.89
CA LEU A 73 -8.89 13.94 -4.64
C LEU A 73 -8.91 15.21 -3.78
N LEU A 74 -9.18 15.09 -2.47
CA LEU A 74 -9.17 16.22 -1.53
C LEU A 74 -7.80 16.39 -0.82
N ASP A 75 -6.93 15.40 -0.96
CA ASP A 75 -5.59 15.33 -0.34
C ASP A 75 -4.49 15.79 -1.30
N LEU A 76 -4.84 16.36 -2.46
CA LEU A 76 -3.88 16.89 -3.44
C LEU A 76 -2.90 17.90 -2.81
N ALA A 77 -3.34 18.68 -1.82
CA ALA A 77 -2.47 19.59 -1.08
C ALA A 77 -1.41 18.88 -0.22
N ALA A 78 -1.66 17.63 0.21
CA ALA A 78 -0.68 16.82 0.93
C ALA A 78 0.43 16.32 0.00
N TYR A 79 0.12 16.13 -1.28
CA TYR A 79 1.09 15.74 -2.31
C TYR A 79 1.94 16.90 -2.85
N ASP A 80 1.54 18.15 -2.57
CA ASP A 80 2.20 19.38 -3.07
C ASP A 80 3.24 19.98 -2.09
N LYS A 81 3.63 19.23 -1.05
CA LYS A 81 4.73 19.65 -0.16
C LYS A 81 6.08 19.40 -0.83
N ASN A 82 6.58 20.44 -1.50
CA ASN A 82 7.99 20.59 -1.88
C ASN A 82 8.91 20.64 -0.66
#